data_AF-A0A7S1Q8Y9-F1
#
_entry.id   AF-A0A7S1Q8Y9-F1
#
_cell.length_a   1.000
_cell.length_b   1.000
_cell.length_c   1.000
_cell.angle_alpha   90.00
_cell.angle_beta   90.00
_cell.angle_gamma   90.00
#
_symmetry.space_group_name_H-M   'P 1'
#
loop_
_entity.id
_entity.type
_entity.pdbx_description
1 polymer ?
#
loop_
_entity_poly.entity_id
_entity_poly.type
_entity_poly.pdbx_seq_one_letter_code
_entity_poly.pdbx_strand_id
1 'polypeptide(L)'
;GGTRDASVAVEGGVLRSTADWEDRCALGRAPLLGACGRSAKAAWKLAVRGLPADGWFTAGVIGNASPADESFRDPSCFTWAANGSAWQAGASTGGAGGWQGWAQGDVAVFELDPSARALRMFHRRTKQVYAMDVAGDCAQARVHFNFGVAGTEVEVSQ
;
A
#
# COMPACT_ATOMS: atom_id res chain seq x y z
N GLY A 1 2.09 21.99 24.16
CA GLY A 1 2.46 20.69 24.75
C GLY A 1 2.54 19.70 23.61
N GLY A 2 3.74 19.17 23.36
CA GLY A 2 4.11 18.53 22.09
C GLY A 2 3.30 17.28 21.73
N THR A 3 2.82 17.25 20.49
CA THR A 3 2.46 16.02 19.78
C THR A 3 3.74 15.21 19.57
N ARG A 4 3.81 14.04 20.20
CA ARG A 4 4.87 13.06 19.93
C ARG A 4 4.51 12.34 18.63
N ASP A 5 5.36 12.51 17.63
CA ASP A 5 5.36 11.70 16.41
C ASP A 5 5.48 10.22 16.81
N ALA A 6 4.49 9.42 16.45
CA ALA A 6 4.62 7.97 16.45
C ALA A 6 5.09 7.55 15.05
N SER A 7 6.40 7.47 14.85
CA SER A 7 6.99 6.76 13.73
C SER A 7 7.09 5.28 14.09
N VAL A 8 6.44 4.40 13.30
CA VAL A 8 6.63 2.95 13.39
C VAL A 8 7.58 2.56 12.28
N ALA A 9 8.79 2.11 12.66
CA ALA A 9 9.66 1.37 11.78
C ALA A 9 9.02 0.00 11.51
N VAL A 10 8.97 -0.43 10.25
CA VAL A 10 8.33 -1.69 9.83
C VAL A 10 9.27 -2.85 10.15
N GLU A 11 9.18 -3.40 11.36
CA GLU A 11 9.71 -4.73 11.71
C GLU A 11 8.56 -5.75 11.71
N GLY A 12 8.46 -6.55 10.63
CA GLY A 12 7.78 -7.86 10.60
C GLY A 12 6.33 -7.96 11.11
N GLY A 13 5.51 -6.93 10.96
CA GLY A 13 4.15 -6.87 11.51
C GLY A 13 3.07 -7.51 10.61
N VAL A 14 2.13 -8.22 11.23
CA VAL A 14 0.88 -8.66 10.60
C VAL A 14 -0.17 -7.55 10.75
N LEU A 15 -0.75 -7.11 9.64
CA LEU A 15 -1.82 -6.12 9.57
C LEU A 15 -3.14 -6.83 9.27
N ARG A 16 -4.17 -6.53 10.06
CA ARG A 16 -5.50 -7.18 9.98
C ARG A 16 -6.60 -6.14 9.94
N SER A 17 -7.52 -6.25 8.99
CA SER A 17 -8.78 -5.53 9.03
C SER A 17 -9.70 -6.18 10.08
N THR A 18 -10.13 -5.42 11.08
CA THR A 18 -10.90 -5.94 12.23
C THR A 18 -12.39 -5.62 12.21
N ALA A 19 -12.92 -4.84 11.25
CA ALA A 19 -14.35 -4.58 11.14
C ALA A 19 -14.85 -4.44 9.69
N ASP A 20 -16.14 -4.71 9.50
CA ASP A 20 -16.85 -4.67 8.21
C ASP A 20 -17.37 -3.26 7.96
N TRP A 21 -16.93 -2.64 6.85
CA TRP A 21 -17.32 -1.35 6.25
C TRP A 21 -17.42 -0.10 7.15
N GLU A 22 -17.34 -0.24 8.47
CA GLU A 22 -17.21 0.83 9.46
C GLU A 22 -16.14 0.39 10.48
N ASP A 23 -15.11 1.22 10.66
CA ASP A 23 -14.05 1.12 11.66
C ASP A 23 -12.86 0.14 11.45
N ARG A 24 -11.74 0.76 11.02
CA ARG A 24 -10.38 0.54 11.54
C ARG A 24 -9.64 -0.75 11.13
N CYS A 25 -8.65 -0.53 10.27
CA CYS A 25 -7.27 -0.75 10.69
C CYS A 25 -6.34 0.33 10.11
N ALA A 26 -6.44 1.53 10.68
CA ALA A 26 -5.24 2.21 11.13
C ALA A 26 -4.87 1.56 12.46
N LEU A 27 -3.67 0.98 12.59
CA LEU A 27 -3.11 0.75 13.92
C LEU A 27 -2.87 2.14 14.55
N GLY A 28 -3.93 2.66 15.19
CA GLY A 28 -3.97 3.89 15.97
C GLY A 28 -4.08 5.18 15.16
N ARG A 29 -5.26 5.58 14.69
CA ARG A 29 -5.58 6.96 14.19
C ARG A 29 -4.57 7.60 13.21
N ALA A 30 -3.69 6.81 12.63
CA ALA A 30 -2.65 7.23 11.73
C ALA A 30 -2.37 6.08 10.76
N PRO A 31 -2.16 6.37 9.47
CA PRO A 31 -1.61 5.39 8.54
C PRO A 31 -0.34 4.77 9.13
N LEU A 32 -0.03 3.52 8.77
CA LEU A 32 1.27 2.94 9.11
C LEU A 32 2.35 3.60 8.25
N LEU A 33 2.96 4.63 8.83
CA LEU A 33 3.98 5.44 8.19
C LEU A 33 5.36 4.80 8.38
N GLY A 34 5.74 3.91 7.46
CA GLY A 34 7.15 3.60 7.27
C GLY A 34 7.85 4.82 6.66
N ALA A 35 8.67 5.53 7.44
CA ALA A 35 9.49 6.62 6.92
C ALA A 35 10.66 6.03 6.12
N CYS A 36 10.57 6.09 4.79
CA CYS A 36 11.75 5.90 3.96
C CYS A 36 12.67 7.12 4.16
N GLY A 37 13.93 6.90 4.56
CA GLY A 37 14.91 7.98 4.63
C GLY A 37 14.95 8.76 3.30
N ARG A 38 14.99 10.09 3.38
CA ARG A 38 14.66 11.08 2.33
C ARG A 38 15.33 10.95 0.94
N SER A 39 16.12 9.93 0.68
CA SER A 39 16.80 9.72 -0.61
C SER A 39 17.21 8.27 -0.91
N ALA A 40 16.86 7.31 -0.04
CA ALA A 40 17.24 5.91 -0.25
C ALA A 40 16.12 5.17 -0.98
N LYS A 41 16.49 4.18 -1.79
CA LYS A 41 15.54 3.18 -2.25
C LYS A 41 14.96 2.47 -1.03
N ALA A 42 13.67 2.19 -1.05
CA ALA A 42 13.04 1.31 -0.09
C ALA A 42 12.49 0.07 -0.78
N ALA A 43 12.56 -1.06 -0.09
CA ALA A 43 11.87 -2.27 -0.50
C ALA A 43 11.12 -2.86 0.68
N TRP A 44 10.00 -3.52 0.38
CA TRP A 44 9.27 -4.31 1.36
C TRP A 44 8.57 -5.46 0.67
N LYS A 45 8.41 -6.55 1.40
CA LYS A 45 7.63 -7.71 0.99
C LYS A 45 6.25 -7.62 1.61
N LEU A 46 5.24 -7.96 0.82
CA LEU A 46 3.85 -8.13 1.21
C LEU A 46 3.45 -9.60 1.01
N ALA A 47 2.77 -10.19 1.98
CA ALA A 47 2.09 -11.48 1.83
C ALA A 47 0.62 -11.33 2.21
N VAL A 48 -0.29 -11.74 1.32
CA VAL A 48 -1.74 -11.74 1.58
C VAL A 48 -2.09 -13.03 2.32
N ARG A 49 -2.37 -12.93 3.62
CA ARG A 49 -2.69 -14.08 4.48
C ARG A 49 -4.18 -14.42 4.45
N GLY A 50 -5.04 -13.41 4.38
CA GLY A 50 -6.48 -13.54 4.28
C GLY A 50 -7.05 -12.53 3.30
N LEU A 51 -7.90 -12.99 2.39
CA LEU A 51 -8.67 -12.13 1.50
C LEU A 51 -10.02 -12.80 1.22
N PRO A 52 -11.13 -12.31 1.81
CA PRO A 52 -12.46 -12.82 1.52
C PRO A 52 -12.78 -12.77 0.02
N ALA A 53 -13.76 -13.55 -0.44
CA ALA A 53 -14.12 -13.63 -1.87
C ALA A 53 -14.47 -12.25 -2.48
N ASP A 54 -15.19 -11.42 -1.72
CA ASP A 54 -15.52 -10.04 -2.08
C ASP A 54 -14.61 -9.02 -1.36
N GLY A 55 -13.49 -9.50 -0.83
CA GLY A 55 -12.52 -8.72 -0.09
C GLY A 55 -11.87 -7.65 -0.96
N TRP A 56 -11.70 -6.47 -0.39
CA TRP A 56 -11.02 -5.37 -1.07
C TRP A 56 -9.92 -4.80 -0.20
N PHE A 57 -8.74 -4.64 -0.79
CA PHE A 57 -7.68 -3.79 -0.27
C PHE A 57 -6.82 -3.28 -1.42
N THR A 58 -5.98 -2.29 -1.14
CA THR A 58 -4.93 -1.83 -2.06
C THR A 58 -3.59 -1.68 -1.34
N ALA A 59 -2.49 -1.81 -2.08
CA ALA A 59 -1.13 -1.74 -1.56
C ALA A 59 -0.20 -0.94 -2.48
N GLY A 60 0.63 -0.09 -1.89
CA GLY A 60 1.62 0.73 -2.61
C GLY A 60 2.11 1.88 -1.75
N VAL A 61 2.05 3.12 -2.26
CA VAL A 61 2.51 4.31 -1.53
C VAL A 61 1.51 5.46 -1.55
N ILE A 62 1.64 6.36 -0.58
CA ILE A 62 0.92 7.64 -0.50
C ILE A 62 1.84 8.73 0.04
N GLY A 63 1.71 9.96 -0.47
CA GLY A 63 2.45 11.12 0.04
C GLY A 63 1.78 11.79 1.25
N ASN A 64 0.46 11.70 1.35
CA ASN A 64 -0.32 12.27 2.44
C ASN A 64 -0.05 11.55 3.78
N ALA A 65 0.40 12.30 4.79
CA ALA A 65 0.68 11.79 6.13
C ALA A 65 -0.60 11.55 6.97
N SER A 66 -1.74 12.09 6.55
CA SER A 66 -3.05 11.94 7.21
C SER A 66 -4.13 11.63 6.17
N PRO A 67 -4.06 10.44 5.55
CA PRO A 67 -4.99 10.01 4.52
C PRO A 67 -6.40 9.80 5.09
N ALA A 68 -7.41 10.17 4.29
CA ALA A 68 -8.82 9.92 4.57
C ALA A 68 -9.19 8.43 4.35
N ASP A 69 -10.43 8.05 4.65
CA ASP A 69 -10.86 6.64 4.50
C ASP A 69 -10.80 6.17 3.04
N GLU A 70 -11.20 7.00 2.09
CA GLU A 70 -11.04 6.76 0.65
C GLU A 70 -9.67 7.21 0.13
N SER A 71 -8.61 6.92 0.88
CA SER A 71 -7.23 7.34 0.56
C SER A 71 -6.72 6.88 -0.80
N PHE A 72 -7.32 5.84 -1.36
CA PHE A 72 -7.03 5.38 -2.73
C PHE A 72 -7.37 6.44 -3.80
N ARG A 73 -8.23 7.41 -3.48
CA ARG A 73 -8.56 8.57 -4.33
C ARG A 73 -7.66 9.79 -4.09
N ASP A 74 -6.74 9.72 -3.13
CA ASP A 74 -5.82 10.83 -2.84
C ASP A 74 -4.89 11.07 -4.04
N PRO A 75 -4.69 12.32 -4.50
CA PRO A 75 -3.79 12.63 -5.63
C PRO A 75 -2.33 12.20 -5.44
N SER A 76 -1.92 11.89 -4.22
CA SER A 76 -0.59 11.36 -3.90
C SER A 76 -0.54 9.83 -3.77
N CYS A 77 -1.65 9.12 -4.04
CA CYS A 77 -1.77 7.67 -3.92
C CYS A 77 -1.37 6.94 -5.21
N PHE A 78 -0.52 5.92 -5.07
CA PHE A 78 -0.08 5.02 -6.14
C PHE A 78 -0.10 3.57 -5.64
N THR A 79 -1.11 2.80 -6.03
CA THR A 79 -1.36 1.47 -5.44
C THR A 79 -2.01 0.48 -6.41
N TRP A 80 -1.84 -0.82 -6.14
CA TRP A 80 -2.54 -1.91 -6.82
C TRP A 80 -3.62 -2.51 -5.91
N ALA A 81 -4.86 -2.57 -6.41
CA ALA A 81 -6.04 -3.00 -5.67
C ALA A 81 -6.44 -4.44 -5.97
N ALA A 82 -7.16 -5.06 -5.03
CA ALA A 82 -7.58 -6.47 -5.10
C ALA A 82 -8.49 -6.79 -6.28
N ASN A 83 -9.31 -5.83 -6.73
CA ASN A 83 -10.24 -5.99 -7.85
C ASN A 83 -9.61 -5.81 -9.24
N GLY A 84 -8.27 -5.88 -9.35
CA GLY A 84 -7.56 -5.66 -10.62
C GLY A 84 -7.44 -4.19 -11.04
N SER A 85 -7.94 -3.25 -10.23
CA SER A 85 -7.67 -1.83 -10.47
C SER A 85 -6.27 -1.45 -9.99
N ALA A 86 -5.67 -0.50 -10.68
CA ALA A 86 -4.51 0.25 -10.22
C ALA A 86 -4.97 1.69 -9.98
N TRP A 87 -4.52 2.32 -8.90
CA TRP A 87 -4.80 3.71 -8.59
C TRP A 87 -3.52 4.51 -8.75
N GLN A 88 -3.54 5.52 -9.61
CA GLN A 88 -2.40 6.40 -9.89
C GLN A 88 -2.86 7.84 -9.74
N ALA A 89 -2.22 8.58 -8.83
CA ALA A 89 -2.60 9.94 -8.47
C ALA A 89 -4.12 10.08 -8.17
N GLY A 90 -4.66 9.12 -7.42
CA GLY A 90 -6.06 9.12 -6.99
C GLY A 90 -7.08 8.70 -8.06
N ALA A 91 -6.65 8.40 -9.29
CA ALA A 91 -7.50 7.93 -10.36
C ALA A 91 -7.32 6.43 -10.60
N SER A 92 -8.44 5.70 -10.75
CA SER A 92 -8.38 4.30 -11.18
C SER A 92 -8.00 4.22 -12.66
N THR A 93 -6.97 3.45 -12.96
CA THR A 93 -6.47 3.24 -14.32
C THR A 93 -6.84 1.87 -14.89
N GLY A 94 -7.73 1.12 -14.22
CA GLY A 94 -8.32 -0.15 -14.69
C GLY A 94 -7.34 -1.15 -15.34
N GLY A 95 -6.81 -2.12 -14.58
CA GLY A 95 -5.94 -3.16 -15.13
C GLY A 95 -4.64 -2.66 -15.75
N ALA A 96 -4.21 -1.42 -15.45
CA ALA A 96 -3.00 -0.84 -16.01
C ALA A 96 -1.78 -1.76 -15.81
N GLY A 97 -1.02 -1.97 -16.90
CA GLY A 97 0.10 -2.90 -16.92
C GLY A 97 -0.30 -4.38 -16.83
N GLY A 98 -1.57 -4.73 -17.09
CA GLY A 98 -2.06 -6.11 -17.00
C GLY A 98 -2.29 -6.60 -15.58
N TRP A 99 -2.46 -5.69 -14.61
CA TRP A 99 -2.75 -6.06 -13.23
C TRP A 99 -4.11 -6.77 -13.12
N GLN A 100 -4.12 -7.94 -12.48
CA GLN A 100 -5.31 -8.81 -12.39
C GLN A 100 -5.93 -8.86 -10.99
N GLY A 101 -5.32 -8.19 -10.02
CA GLY A 101 -5.80 -8.20 -8.63
C GLY A 101 -5.05 -9.18 -7.74
N TRP A 102 -5.29 -9.01 -6.44
CA TRP A 102 -4.73 -9.81 -5.37
C TRP A 102 -5.59 -11.04 -5.12
N ALA A 103 -4.94 -12.12 -4.71
CA ALA A 103 -5.58 -13.33 -4.21
C ALA A 103 -4.97 -13.72 -2.85
N GLN A 104 -5.72 -14.46 -2.05
CA GLN A 104 -5.17 -15.06 -0.84
C GLN A 104 -3.94 -15.93 -1.19
N GLY A 105 -2.88 -15.81 -0.40
CA GLY A 105 -1.61 -16.49 -0.63
C GLY A 105 -0.67 -15.77 -1.59
N ASP A 106 -1.08 -14.65 -2.18
CA ASP A 106 -0.18 -13.85 -3.00
C ASP A 106 0.97 -13.26 -2.17
N VAL A 107 2.12 -13.17 -2.83
CA VAL A 107 3.33 -12.56 -2.27
C VAL A 107 3.89 -11.61 -3.31
N ALA A 108 4.22 -10.40 -2.90
CA ALA A 108 4.86 -9.41 -3.74
C ALA A 108 6.03 -8.73 -3.03
N VAL A 109 6.99 -8.26 -3.82
CA VAL A 109 8.09 -7.42 -3.35
C VAL A 109 7.97 -6.08 -4.05
N PHE A 110 7.85 -5.04 -3.24
CA PHE A 110 7.80 -3.66 -3.69
C PHE A 110 9.19 -3.05 -3.63
N GLU A 111 9.46 -2.14 -4.56
CA GLU A 111 10.63 -1.27 -4.58
C GLU A 111 10.17 0.15 -4.92
N LEU A 112 10.46 1.10 -4.04
CA LEU A 112 10.35 2.52 -4.31
C LEU A 112 11.74 3.07 -4.62
N ASP A 113 11.89 3.69 -5.79
CA ASP A 113 13.08 4.41 -6.21
C ASP A 113 12.75 5.91 -6.36
N PRO A 114 13.04 6.74 -5.34
CA PRO A 114 12.73 8.17 -5.38
C PRO A 114 13.46 8.91 -6.51
N SER A 115 14.67 8.47 -6.88
CA SER A 115 15.48 9.08 -7.93
C SER A 115 14.90 8.82 -9.32
N ALA A 116 14.37 7.60 -9.53
CA ALA A 116 13.69 7.24 -10.77
C ALA A 116 12.20 7.56 -10.77
N ARG A 117 11.65 8.08 -9.65
CA ARG A 117 10.22 8.30 -9.42
C ARG A 117 9.39 7.05 -9.71
N ALA A 118 9.90 5.89 -9.36
CA ALA A 118 9.32 4.62 -9.75
C ALA A 118 8.89 3.81 -8.52
N LEU A 119 7.65 3.35 -8.52
CA LEU A 119 7.19 2.27 -7.66
C LEU A 119 7.08 1.01 -8.51
N ARG A 120 7.80 -0.04 -8.11
CA ARG A 120 7.77 -1.35 -8.76
C ARG A 120 7.24 -2.39 -7.81
N MET A 121 6.57 -3.39 -8.36
CA MET A 121 6.05 -4.54 -7.63
C MET A 121 6.35 -5.81 -8.43
N PHE A 122 7.26 -6.65 -7.94
CA PHE A 122 7.38 -8.02 -8.43
C PHE A 122 6.34 -8.90 -7.76
N HIS A 123 5.49 -9.54 -8.55
CA HIS A 123 4.40 -10.38 -8.05
C HIS A 123 4.67 -11.87 -8.27
N ARG A 124 4.72 -12.65 -7.19
CA ARG A 124 5.21 -14.03 -7.21
C ARG A 124 4.33 -14.99 -8.00
N ARG A 125 3.00 -14.82 -7.98
CA ARG A 125 2.05 -15.69 -8.69
C ARG A 125 2.11 -15.50 -10.20
N THR A 126 2.14 -14.25 -10.66
CA THR A 126 2.13 -13.91 -12.09
C THR A 126 3.54 -13.88 -12.71
N LYS A 127 4.60 -13.86 -11.89
CA LYS A 127 6.00 -13.72 -12.32
C LYS A 127 6.25 -12.44 -13.12
N GLN A 128 5.48 -11.40 -12.87
CA GLN A 128 5.57 -10.11 -13.56
C GLN A 128 6.06 -9.02 -12.61
N VAL A 129 6.70 -8.01 -13.19
CA VAL A 129 6.98 -6.73 -12.54
C VAL A 129 5.97 -5.73 -13.05
N TYR A 130 5.19 -5.17 -12.13
CA TYR A 130 4.32 -4.03 -12.38
C TYR A 130 5.05 -2.76 -11.96
N ALA A 131 4.84 -1.67 -12.67
CA ALA A 131 5.48 -0.39 -12.37
C ALA A 131 4.49 0.77 -12.52
N MET A 132 4.67 1.78 -11.68
CA MET A 132 3.99 3.07 -11.76
C MET A 132 5.02 4.19 -11.70
N ASP A 133 4.75 5.27 -12.44
CA ASP A 133 5.45 6.55 -12.27
C ASP A 133 4.78 7.30 -11.11
N VAL A 134 5.55 7.52 -10.05
CA VAL A 134 5.11 8.22 -8.85
C VAL A 134 5.35 9.71 -9.08
N ALA A 135 4.38 10.34 -9.73
CA ALA A 135 4.38 11.79 -9.90
C ALA A 135 4.31 12.50 -8.53
N GLY A 136 5.00 13.64 -8.41
CA GLY A 136 5.16 14.39 -7.16
C GLY A 136 6.50 14.16 -6.44
N ASP A 137 6.54 14.54 -5.16
CA ASP A 137 7.70 14.40 -4.27
C ASP A 137 7.73 12.99 -3.65
N CYS A 138 8.47 12.08 -4.30
CA CYS A 138 8.68 10.72 -3.79
C CYS A 138 9.40 10.68 -2.44
N ALA A 139 10.10 11.74 -2.03
CA ALA A 139 10.85 11.75 -0.77
C ALA A 139 9.91 11.76 0.46
N GLN A 140 8.62 12.04 0.26
CA GLN A 140 7.59 11.99 1.30
C GLN A 140 6.67 10.78 1.18
N ALA A 141 6.91 9.91 0.19
CA ALA A 141 6.10 8.72 -0.01
C ALA A 141 6.25 7.76 1.18
N ARG A 142 5.12 7.19 1.57
CA ARG A 142 4.97 6.29 2.72
C ARG A 142 4.31 5.02 2.23
N VAL A 143 4.69 3.88 2.80
CA VAL A 143 4.01 2.60 2.53
C VAL A 143 2.53 2.76 2.87
N HIS A 144 1.66 2.35 1.96
CA HIS A 144 0.23 2.55 2.07
C HIS A 144 -0.54 1.26 1.85
N PHE A 145 -1.46 0.99 2.78
CA PHE A 145 -2.48 -0.03 2.67
C PHE A 145 -3.83 0.62 3.00
N ASN A 146 -4.86 0.30 2.23
CA ASN A 146 -6.24 0.70 2.53
C ASN A 146 -7.12 -0.55 2.38
N PHE A 147 -7.88 -0.87 3.43
CA PHE A 147 -8.69 -2.08 3.54
C PHE A 147 -10.17 -1.71 3.51
N GLY A 148 -10.96 -2.40 2.70
CA GLY A 148 -12.39 -2.13 2.55
C GLY A 148 -13.30 -3.18 3.19
N VAL A 149 -12.76 -4.33 3.59
CA VAL A 149 -13.55 -5.48 4.10
C VAL A 149 -12.85 -6.12 5.30
N ALA A 150 -13.61 -6.55 6.32
CA ALA A 150 -13.05 -7.27 7.46
C ALA A 150 -12.43 -8.60 7.04
N GLY A 151 -11.53 -9.13 7.86
CA GLY A 151 -10.89 -10.42 7.57
C GLY A 151 -9.86 -10.37 6.45
N THR A 152 -9.64 -9.21 5.82
CA THR A 152 -8.44 -8.99 5.01
C THR A 152 -7.23 -8.92 5.93
N GLU A 153 -6.23 -9.75 5.66
CA GLU A 153 -5.01 -9.87 6.46
C GLU A 153 -3.79 -9.89 5.54
N VAL A 154 -2.81 -9.04 5.85
CA VAL A 154 -1.54 -8.99 5.14
C VAL A 154 -0.39 -8.98 6.13
N GLU A 155 0.74 -9.53 5.73
CA GLU A 155 1.99 -9.48 6.48
C GLU A 155 3.01 -8.67 5.70
N VAL A 156 3.72 -7.79 6.40
CA VAL A 156 4.71 -6.89 5.78
C VAL A 156 6.07 -7.07 6.46
N SER A 157 7.12 -7.21 5.66
CA SER A 157 8.50 -7.30 6.14
C SER A 157 9.43 -6.48 5.26
N GLN A 158 10.48 -5.89 5.83
CA GLN A 158 11.57 -5.24 5.10
C GLN A 158 12.70 -6.22 4.81
#